data_AF-A0A661YGR6-F1
#
_entry.id   AF-A0A661YGR6-F1
#
_cell.length_a   1.000
_cell.length_b   1.000
_cell.length_c   1.000
_cell.angle_alpha   90.00
_cell.angle_beta   90.00
_cell.angle_gamma   90.00
#
_symmetry.space_group_name_H-M   'P 1'
#
loop_
_entity.id
_entity.type
_entity.pdbx_description
1 polymer ?
#
loop_
_entity_poly.entity_id
_entity_poly.type
_entity_poly.pdbx_seq_one_letter_code
_entity_poly.pdbx_strand_id
1 'polypeptide(L)'
;MHQDPDAKLILEDGTIFNGYSFGYKGSVSGEVVFNTAMTGYPESLTDPSYKGQILTLTYPLVGNYGVPGQSIENKLLKYFESDEVH
;
A
#
# COMPACT_ATOMS: atom_id res chain seq x y z
N MET A 1 23.29 -3.66 -9.14
CA MET A 1 23.45 -4.03 -7.72
C MET A 1 22.36 -5.04 -7.42
N HIS A 2 22.70 -6.28 -7.07
CA HIS A 2 21.72 -7.18 -6.46
C HIS A 2 21.58 -6.71 -5.01
N GLN A 3 20.42 -6.17 -4.65
CA GLN A 3 20.06 -6.05 -3.25
C GLN A 3 19.64 -7.46 -2.79
N ASP A 4 20.00 -7.83 -1.57
CA ASP A 4 19.40 -9.00 -0.93
C ASP A 4 18.03 -8.58 -0.36
N PRO A 5 17.00 -9.45 -0.43
CA PRO A 5 15.71 -9.14 0.13
C PRO A 5 15.83 -8.91 1.65
N ASP A 6 15.34 -7.76 2.10
CA ASP A 6 15.43 -7.28 3.49
C ASP A 6 14.08 -7.29 4.22
N ALA A 7 13.01 -7.75 3.55
CA ALA A 7 11.67 -7.86 4.11
C ALA A 7 11.01 -9.22 3.79
N LYS A 8 10.04 -9.62 4.62
CA LYS A 8 9.25 -10.86 4.46
C LYS A 8 7.77 -10.61 4.76
N LEU A 9 6.89 -11.16 3.93
CA LEU A 9 5.47 -11.35 4.23
C LEU A 9 5.27 -12.81 4.65
N ILE A 10 4.76 -13.02 5.86
CA ILE A 10 4.55 -14.35 6.45
C ILE A 10 3.04 -14.51 6.65
N LEU A 11 2.47 -15.55 6.07
CA LEU A 11 1.05 -15.89 6.21
C LEU A 11 0.83 -16.89 7.35
N GLU A 12 -0.40 -16.96 7.87
CA GLU A 12 -0.76 -17.85 8.97
C GLU A 12 -0.58 -19.35 8.64
N ASP A 13 -0.67 -19.70 7.35
CA ASP A 13 -0.47 -21.07 6.85
C ASP A 13 1.01 -21.49 6.74
N GLY A 14 1.93 -20.58 7.09
CA GLY A 14 3.36 -20.78 7.01
C GLY A 14 3.98 -20.40 5.66
N THR A 15 3.21 -19.88 4.71
CA THR A 15 3.73 -19.37 3.44
C THR A 15 4.57 -18.11 3.68
N ILE A 16 5.73 -18.03 3.01
CA ILE A 16 6.67 -16.91 3.16
C ILE A 16 7.01 -16.33 1.78
N PHE A 17 6.82 -15.02 1.62
CA PHE A 17 7.28 -14.26 0.46
C PHE A 17 8.41 -13.32 0.88
N ASN A 18 9.57 -13.44 0.22
CA ASN A 18 10.70 -12.53 0.42
C ASN A 18 10.61 -11.34 -0.54
N GLY A 19 10.92 -10.14 -0.06
CA GLY A 19 10.85 -8.92 -0.86
C GLY A 19 11.80 -7.83 -0.37
N TYR A 20 11.67 -6.67 -1.01
CA TYR A 20 12.49 -5.48 -0.74
C TYR A 20 11.62 -4.41 -0.10
N SER A 21 12.11 -3.81 0.98
CA SER A 21 11.44 -2.68 1.61
C SER A 21 11.63 -1.40 0.81
N PHE A 22 10.53 -0.69 0.51
CA PHE A 22 10.55 0.65 -0.11
C PHE A 22 9.88 1.72 0.76
N GLY A 23 9.14 1.32 1.80
CA GLY A 23 8.38 2.19 2.68
C GLY A 23 9.05 2.39 4.05
N TYR A 24 8.22 2.49 5.09
CA TYR A 24 8.69 2.62 6.46
C TYR A 24 9.40 1.35 6.96
N LYS A 25 10.51 1.53 7.71
CA LYS A 25 11.26 0.42 8.32
C LYS A 25 10.62 0.01 9.65
N GLY A 26 9.77 -0.99 9.60
CA GLY A 26 9.15 -1.61 10.76
C GLY A 26 8.32 -2.82 10.36
N SER A 27 7.98 -3.66 11.33
CA SER A 27 7.06 -4.78 11.13
C SER A 27 5.64 -4.40 11.55
N VAL A 28 4.66 -4.85 10.77
CA VAL A 28 3.23 -4.70 11.07
C VAL A 28 2.54 -6.04 10.82
N SER A 29 1.37 -6.21 11.43
CA SER A 29 0.51 -7.39 11.26
C SER A 29 -0.90 -6.94 10.92
N GLY A 30 -1.58 -7.68 10.05
CA GLY A 30 -2.93 -7.37 9.61
C GLY A 30 -3.50 -8.47 8.72
N GLU A 31 -4.77 -8.32 8.33
CA GLU A 31 -5.41 -9.21 7.37
C GLU A 31 -4.84 -8.95 5.96
N VAL A 32 -4.37 -10.00 5.28
CA VAL A 32 -3.87 -9.86 3.91
C VAL A 32 -5.06 -9.90 2.94
N VAL A 33 -5.25 -8.83 2.19
CA VAL A 33 -6.32 -8.70 1.18
C VAL A 33 -5.72 -8.38 -0.19
N PHE A 34 -6.50 -8.55 -1.25
CA PHE A 34 -6.09 -8.16 -2.60
C PHE A 34 -7.11 -7.24 -3.27
N ASN A 35 -6.62 -6.33 -4.11
CA ASN A 35 -7.44 -5.44 -4.95
C ASN A 35 -7.05 -5.60 -6.43
N THR A 36 -8.06 -5.74 -7.28
CA THR A 36 -7.93 -5.99 -8.73
C THR A 36 -7.80 -4.72 -9.58
N ALA A 37 -7.84 -3.53 -8.96
CA ALA A 37 -7.65 -2.25 -9.62
C ALA A 37 -6.25 -2.16 -10.25
N MET A 38 -6.20 -1.65 -11.47
CA MET A 38 -4.94 -1.44 -12.20
C MET A 38 -4.37 -0.03 -12.01
N THR A 39 -5.15 0.89 -11.43
CA THR A 39 -4.83 2.30 -11.24
C THR A 39 -5.44 2.79 -9.92
N GLY A 40 -5.12 4.01 -9.50
CA GLY A 40 -5.69 4.61 -8.29
C GLY A 40 -5.09 4.08 -6.99
N TYR A 41 -3.77 3.85 -6.96
CA TYR A 41 -3.11 3.38 -5.73
C TYR A 41 -3.04 4.46 -4.63
N PRO A 42 -2.94 5.78 -4.90
CA PRO A 42 -3.03 6.77 -3.83
C PRO A 42 -4.40 6.77 -3.15
N GLU A 43 -5.47 6.66 -3.93
CA GLU A 43 -6.86 6.59 -3.46
C GLU A 43 -7.07 5.29 -2.67
N SER A 44 -6.62 4.15 -3.22
CA SER A 44 -6.71 2.85 -2.52
C SER A 44 -5.96 2.85 -1.18
N LEU A 45 -4.77 3.45 -1.10
CA LEU A 45 -3.99 3.50 0.14
C LEU A 45 -4.59 4.45 1.19
N THR A 46 -5.43 5.39 0.79
CA THR A 46 -6.12 6.33 1.70
C THR A 46 -7.56 5.96 1.98
N ASP A 47 -8.05 4.83 1.46
CA ASP A 47 -9.40 4.33 1.72
C ASP A 47 -9.49 3.76 3.16
N PRO A 48 -10.34 4.32 4.05
CA PRO A 48 -10.51 3.86 5.43
C PRO A 48 -10.92 2.38 5.58
N SER A 49 -11.46 1.76 4.54
CA SER A 49 -11.84 0.35 4.56
C SER A 49 -10.65 -0.61 4.68
N TYR A 50 -9.43 -0.17 4.33
CA TYR A 50 -8.21 -0.99 4.45
C TYR A 50 -7.55 -0.93 5.82
N LYS A 51 -8.13 -0.23 6.79
CA LYS A 51 -7.52 -0.03 8.11
C LYS A 51 -7.16 -1.36 8.78
N GLY A 52 -5.88 -1.56 9.08
CA GLY A 52 -5.37 -2.77 9.72
C GLY A 52 -5.22 -3.97 8.76
N GLN A 53 -5.28 -3.73 7.45
CA GLN A 53 -5.08 -4.74 6.42
C GLN A 53 -3.72 -4.54 5.72
N ILE A 54 -3.22 -5.61 5.12
CA ILE A 54 -2.04 -5.61 4.25
C ILE A 54 -2.55 -5.75 2.81
N LEU A 55 -2.60 -4.63 2.10
CA LEU A 55 -3.13 -4.56 0.74
C LEU A 55 -2.15 -5.12 -0.30
N THR A 56 -2.57 -6.16 -1.03
CA THR A 56 -1.86 -6.72 -2.17
C THR A 56 -2.48 -6.23 -3.48
N LEU A 57 -1.71 -5.47 -4.26
CA LEU A 57 -2.16 -5.01 -5.59
C LEU A 57 -1.90 -6.10 -6.62
N THR A 58 -2.91 -6.45 -7.43
CA THR A 58 -2.71 -7.45 -8.48
C THR A 58 -1.98 -6.87 -9.70
N TYR A 59 -1.99 -5.54 -9.87
CA TYR A 59 -1.26 -4.89 -10.95
C TYR A 59 0.24 -4.76 -10.63
N PRO A 60 1.14 -5.26 -11.49
CA PRO A 60 2.55 -5.44 -11.12
C PRO A 60 3.36 -4.14 -11.10
N LEU A 61 2.87 -3.06 -11.72
CA LEU A 61 3.60 -1.80 -11.82
C LEU A 61 2.90 -0.72 -10.98
N VAL A 62 3.44 -0.47 -9.79
CA VAL A 62 2.90 0.49 -8.82
C VAL A 62 3.88 1.65 -8.65
N GLY A 63 3.37 2.86 -8.48
CA GLY A 63 4.20 4.08 -8.31
C GLY A 63 4.55 4.80 -9.62
N ASN A 64 3.94 4.43 -10.74
CA ASN A 64 4.22 4.98 -12.07
C ASN A 64 3.94 6.50 -12.20
N TYR A 65 3.07 7.08 -11.36
CA TYR A 65 2.77 8.53 -11.37
C TYR A 65 3.03 9.21 -10.03
N GLY A 66 3.79 8.57 -9.12
CA GLY A 66 4.10 9.13 -7.80
C GLY A 66 2.86 9.35 -6.92
N VAL A 67 2.92 10.33 -6.02
CA VAL A 67 1.83 10.72 -5.12
C VAL A 67 1.39 12.14 -5.48
N PRO A 68 0.08 12.42 -5.65
CA PRO A 68 -0.41 13.76 -5.94
C PRO A 68 -0.18 14.72 -4.77
N GLY A 69 -0.21 16.03 -5.04
CA GLY A 69 -0.10 17.05 -4.00
C GLY A 69 -1.35 17.15 -3.13
N GLN A 70 -1.22 17.69 -1.91
CA GLN A 70 -2.32 17.86 -0.94
C GLN A 70 -3.16 19.12 -1.23
N SER A 71 -3.80 19.16 -2.40
CA SER A 71 -4.73 20.24 -2.75
C SER A 71 -6.06 20.07 -1.99
N ILE A 72 -6.58 21.15 -1.41
CA ILE A 72 -7.85 21.15 -0.69
C ILE A 72 -8.96 21.72 -1.58
N GLU A 73 -10.07 21.01 -1.69
CA GLU A 73 -11.30 21.44 -2.36
C GLU A 73 -12.49 21.13 -1.45
N ASN A 74 -13.38 22.10 -1.22
CA ASN A 74 -14.54 21.93 -0.31
C ASN A 74 -14.19 21.43 1.10
N LYS A 75 -13.03 21.82 1.64
CA LYS A 75 -12.48 21.37 2.94
C LYS A 75 -12.07 19.90 2.99
N LEU A 76 -11.95 19.23 1.84
CA LEU A 76 -11.48 17.86 1.70
C LEU A 76 -10.22 17.81 0.84
N LEU A 77 -9.41 16.77 1.01
CA LEU A 77 -8.30 16.49 0.12
C LEU A 77 -8.83 16.07 -1.26
N LYS A 78 -8.36 16.74 -2.32
CA LYS A 78 -8.91 16.58 -3.67
C LYS A 78 -8.61 15.23 -4.32
N TYR A 79 -7.51 14.60 -3.94
CA TYR A 79 -6.95 13.42 -4.62
C TYR A 79 -6.81 12.20 -3.69
N PHE A 80 -7.43 12.25 -2.51
CA PHE A 80 -7.30 11.25 -1.47
C PHE A 80 -8.67 10.93 -0.88
N GLU A 81 -8.88 9.68 -0.47
CA GLU A 81 -10.15 9.22 0.11
C GLU A 81 -10.24 9.49 1.62
N SER A 82 -9.11 9.84 2.26
CA SER A 82 -9.03 10.28 3.65
C SER A 82 -7.78 11.13 3.91
N ASP A 83 -7.63 11.57 5.16
CA ASP A 83 -6.53 12.40 5.62
C ASP A 83 -5.22 11.63 5.87
N GLU A 84 -5.25 10.29 5.84
CA GLU A 84 -4.09 9.43 6.14
C GLU A 84 -4.06 8.14 5.30
N VAL A 85 -2.91 7.46 5.31
CA VAL A 85 -2.80 6.09 4.79
C VAL A 85 -3.24 5.13 5.90
N HIS A 86 -4.08 4.14 5.56
CA HIS A 86 -4.74 3.24 6.52
C HIS A 86 -4.18 1.82 6.54
#